data_AF-A0A942MRL3-F1
#
_entry.id   AF-A0A942MRL3-F1
#
_cell.length_a   1.000
_cell.length_b   1.000
_cell.length_c   1.000
_cell.angle_alpha   90.00
_cell.angle_beta   90.00
_cell.angle_gamma   90.00
#
_symmetry.space_group_name_H-M   'P 1'
#
loop_
_entity.id
_entity.type
_entity.pdbx_description
1 polymer ?
#
loop_
_entity_poly.entity_id
_entity_poly.type
_entity_poly.pdbx_seq_one_letter_code
_entity_poly.pdbx_strand_id
1 'polypeptide(L)'
;MKKYIGFFLIILLLFTFSNCSNKDISIEIGPSSSFTEKEIENAINLVIDSFSFPDSKLTSVIYDEEVSNSLKGSYLQHGKGSINGVLYENVIVLISNFDVDGSGNNPVLNPDSTYYDYQWILIRDNKESKWIIDDQGY
;
A
#
# COMPACT_ATOMS: atom_id res chain seq x y z
N MET A 1 14.41 -18.49 44.51
CA MET A 1 13.57 -18.44 43.29
C MET A 1 12.78 -17.14 43.29
N LYS A 2 13.28 -16.10 42.61
CA LYS A 2 12.54 -14.84 42.42
C LYS A 2 11.99 -14.84 41.00
N LYS A 3 10.67 -14.88 40.87
CA LYS A 3 9.96 -14.81 39.59
C LYS A 3 9.92 -13.35 39.15
N TYR A 4 10.57 -13.02 38.05
CA TYR A 4 10.42 -11.74 37.39
C TYR A 4 9.28 -11.87 36.38
N ILE A 5 8.14 -11.26 36.69
CA ILE A 5 7.04 -11.07 35.75
C ILE A 5 7.42 -9.82 34.95
N GLY A 6 7.91 -10.02 33.73
CA GLY A 6 8.18 -8.93 32.79
C GLY A 6 6.87 -8.39 32.25
N PHE A 7 6.57 -7.14 32.57
CA PHE A 7 5.41 -6.41 32.07
C PHE A 7 5.72 -5.92 30.65
N PHE A 8 5.16 -6.58 29.63
CA PHE A 8 5.29 -6.16 28.23
C PHE A 8 4.27 -5.03 27.98
N LEU A 9 4.74 -3.79 28.11
CA LEU A 9 3.98 -2.60 27.72
C LEU A 9 4.10 -2.46 26.20
N ILE A 10 3.12 -2.98 25.47
CA ILE A 10 2.95 -2.71 24.03
C ILE A 10 2.52 -1.26 23.92
N ILE A 11 3.48 -0.37 23.69
CA ILE A 11 3.23 1.04 23.39
C ILE A 11 2.75 1.09 21.94
N LEU A 12 1.43 1.22 21.76
CA LEU A 12 0.82 1.55 20.47
C LEU A 12 1.20 3.00 20.14
N LEU A 13 2.31 3.18 19.43
CA LEU A 13 2.80 4.46 18.99
C LEU A 13 1.97 4.94 17.79
N LEU A 14 0.91 5.69 18.07
CA LEU A 14 0.22 6.51 17.08
C LEU A 14 1.06 7.77 16.84
N PHE A 15 2.06 7.68 15.97
CA PHE A 15 2.77 8.85 15.48
C PHE A 15 1.98 9.46 14.33
N THR A 16 1.38 10.63 14.56
CA THR A 16 0.82 11.45 13.49
C THR A 16 1.93 12.33 12.92
N PHE A 17 2.64 11.84 11.90
CA PHE A 17 3.53 12.70 11.12
C PHE A 17 2.70 13.65 10.27
N SER A 18 2.87 14.94 10.52
CA SER A 18 2.35 16.01 9.68
C SER A 18 3.37 16.30 8.57
N ASN A 19 3.06 15.97 7.32
CA ASN A 19 3.73 16.62 6.18
C ASN A 19 2.78 16.73 4.96
N CYS A 20 2.96 17.81 4.21
CA CYS A 20 1.97 18.42 3.33
C CYS A 20 1.75 17.65 2.00
N SER A 21 0.51 17.19 1.73
CA SER A 21 -0.33 17.56 0.55
C SER A 21 -1.36 16.48 0.14
N ASN A 22 -2.53 16.46 0.80
CA ASN A 22 -3.88 16.11 0.31
C ASN A 22 -4.72 15.84 1.57
N LYS A 23 -5.36 16.88 2.12
CA LYS A 23 -6.11 16.83 3.40
C LYS A 23 -7.25 15.81 3.45
N ASP A 24 -7.56 15.16 2.34
CA ASP A 24 -8.70 14.28 2.15
C ASP A 24 -8.35 12.78 2.04
N ILE A 25 -7.07 12.42 1.90
CA ILE A 25 -6.65 11.01 1.74
C ILE A 25 -6.15 10.49 3.08
N SER A 26 -6.75 9.41 3.58
CA SER A 26 -6.28 8.71 4.79
C SER A 26 -5.06 7.85 4.45
N ILE A 27 -3.96 8.08 5.18
CA ILE A 27 -2.73 7.29 5.02
C ILE A 27 -2.51 6.48 6.28
N GLU A 28 -2.41 5.16 6.12
CA GLU A 28 -2.22 4.23 7.23
C GLU A 28 -0.97 3.39 6.98
N ILE A 29 0.02 3.54 7.86
CA ILE A 29 1.27 2.79 7.81
C ILE A 29 1.33 1.90 9.04
N GLY A 30 1.14 0.60 8.83
CA GLY A 30 1.33 -0.43 9.83
C GLY A 30 2.81 -0.62 10.20
N PRO A 31 3.09 -1.34 11.30
CA PRO A 31 4.46 -1.69 11.67
C PRO A 31 5.15 -2.47 10.54
N SER A 32 6.45 -2.25 10.39
CA SER A 32 7.24 -2.85 9.31
C SER A 32 8.61 -3.30 9.81
N SER A 33 8.95 -4.54 9.50
CA SER A 33 10.30 -5.09 9.65
C SER A 33 11.05 -5.18 8.31
N SER A 34 10.32 -5.22 7.19
CA SER A 34 10.87 -5.37 5.83
C SER A 34 11.32 -4.05 5.20
N PHE A 35 10.61 -2.97 5.49
CA PHE A 35 10.84 -1.65 4.91
C PHE A 35 10.96 -0.57 5.98
N THR A 36 11.85 0.39 5.75
CA THR A 36 11.85 1.64 6.53
C THR A 36 10.59 2.43 6.23
N GLU A 37 10.16 3.25 7.20
CA GLU A 37 9.05 4.18 7.01
C GLU A 37 9.22 5.02 5.75
N LYS A 38 10.45 5.48 5.46
CA LYS A 38 10.72 6.28 4.28
C LYS A 38 10.50 5.55 2.96
N GLU A 39 10.80 4.26 2.91
CA GLU A 39 10.54 3.42 1.73
C GLU A 39 9.05 3.25 1.49
N ILE A 40 8.27 3.08 2.57
CA ILE A 40 6.81 2.95 2.51
C ILE A 40 6.17 4.28 2.08
N GLU A 41 6.58 5.40 2.67
CA GLU A 41 6.12 6.74 2.26
C GLU A 41 6.38 6.99 0.77
N ASN A 42 7.56 6.63 0.25
CA ASN A 42 7.89 6.83 -1.16
C ASN A 42 7.00 5.95 -2.07
N ALA A 43 6.66 4.73 -1.64
CA ALA A 43 5.74 3.86 -2.35
C ALA A 43 4.31 4.43 -2.35
N ILE A 44 3.84 4.92 -1.20
CA ILE A 44 2.53 5.55 -1.04
C ILE A 44 2.40 6.80 -1.92
N ASN A 45 3.41 7.66 -1.92
CA ASN A 45 3.42 8.86 -2.76
C ASN A 45 3.32 8.49 -4.25
N LEU A 46 4.00 7.43 -4.68
CA LEU A 46 3.88 6.95 -6.06
C LEU A 46 2.44 6.51 -6.40
N VAL A 47 1.75 5.83 -5.48
CA VAL A 47 0.33 5.45 -5.67
C VAL A 47 -0.57 6.69 -5.76
N ILE A 48 -0.39 7.65 -4.85
CA ILE A 48 -1.17 8.90 -4.85
C ILE A 48 -0.96 9.67 -6.17
N ASP A 49 0.29 9.80 -6.60
CA ASP A 49 0.64 10.50 -7.85
C ASP A 49 0.14 9.76 -9.10
N SER A 50 0.00 8.44 -9.04
CA SER A 50 -0.42 7.60 -10.17
C SER A 50 -1.92 7.35 -10.23
N PHE A 51 -2.66 7.63 -9.16
CA PHE A 51 -4.10 7.43 -9.12
C PHE A 51 -4.81 8.41 -10.07
N SER A 52 -5.37 7.86 -11.15
CA SER A 52 -6.05 8.64 -12.20
C SER A 52 -7.22 7.88 -12.81
N PHE A 53 -8.07 7.33 -11.94
CA PHE A 53 -9.30 6.66 -12.39
C PHE A 53 -10.37 7.71 -12.71
N PRO A 54 -11.03 7.64 -13.89
CA PRO A 54 -12.08 8.59 -14.27
C PRO A 54 -13.17 8.67 -13.21
N ASP A 55 -13.63 9.89 -12.92
CA ASP A 55 -14.77 10.12 -12.02
C ASP A 55 -14.61 9.46 -10.64
N SER A 56 -13.36 9.26 -10.21
CA SER A 56 -13.03 8.55 -8.98
C SER A 56 -12.20 9.42 -8.04
N LYS A 57 -12.37 9.23 -6.73
CA LYS A 57 -11.64 9.91 -5.67
C LYS A 57 -10.95 8.89 -4.78
N LEU A 58 -9.61 8.90 -4.76
CA LEU A 58 -8.81 8.14 -3.80
C LEU A 58 -9.14 8.61 -2.37
N THR A 59 -9.50 7.68 -1.49
CA THR A 59 -9.89 7.98 -0.10
C THR A 59 -8.88 7.46 0.90
N SER A 60 -8.21 6.34 0.64
CA SER A 60 -7.13 5.86 1.49
C SER A 60 -6.04 5.10 0.75
N VAL A 61 -4.83 5.11 1.32
CA VAL A 61 -3.72 4.20 0.96
C VAL A 61 -3.15 3.60 2.24
N ILE A 62 -3.05 2.28 2.26
CA ILE A 62 -2.76 1.48 3.44
C ILE A 62 -1.57 0.57 3.13
N TYR A 63 -0.59 0.58 4.04
CA TYR A 63 0.44 -0.45 4.13
C TYR A 63 0.23 -1.28 5.39
N ASP A 64 -0.03 -2.57 5.21
CA ASP A 64 -0.01 -3.57 6.26
C ASP A 64 0.99 -4.67 5.86
N GLU A 65 1.99 -4.97 6.71
CA GLU A 65 3.08 -5.88 6.35
C GLU A 65 2.59 -7.33 6.13
N GLU A 66 1.60 -7.80 6.88
CA GLU A 66 1.06 -9.16 6.74
C GLU A 66 0.28 -9.30 5.43
N VAL A 67 -0.62 -8.36 5.16
CA VAL A 67 -1.38 -8.30 3.89
C VAL A 67 -0.43 -8.15 2.71
N SER A 68 0.54 -7.24 2.80
CA SER A 68 1.53 -6.99 1.74
C SER A 68 2.34 -8.25 1.43
N ASN A 69 2.79 -8.98 2.46
CA ASN A 69 3.55 -10.22 2.31
C ASN A 69 2.71 -11.35 1.68
N SER A 70 1.44 -11.47 2.07
CA SER A 70 0.51 -12.44 1.48
C SER A 70 0.31 -12.21 -0.02
N LEU A 71 -0.02 -10.96 -0.40
CA LEU A 71 -0.27 -10.58 -1.79
C LEU A 71 1.00 -10.65 -2.64
N LYS A 72 2.14 -10.25 -2.08
CA LYS A 72 3.46 -10.43 -2.69
C LYS A 72 3.74 -11.88 -3.03
N GLY A 73 3.42 -12.81 -2.12
CA GLY A 73 3.57 -14.24 -2.36
C GLY A 73 2.78 -14.71 -3.59
N SER A 74 1.53 -14.25 -3.72
CA SER A 74 0.70 -14.53 -4.89
C SER A 74 1.29 -13.92 -6.17
N TYR A 75 1.69 -12.65 -6.13
CA TYR A 75 2.29 -11.95 -7.27
C TYR A 75 3.57 -12.62 -7.79
N LEU A 76 4.47 -13.05 -6.89
CA LEU A 76 5.71 -13.73 -7.26
C LEU A 76 5.48 -15.14 -7.82
N GLN A 77 4.40 -15.81 -7.41
CA GLN A 77 4.09 -17.17 -7.88
C GLN A 77 3.22 -17.19 -9.15
N HIS A 78 2.32 -16.23 -9.29
CA HIS A 78 1.25 -16.27 -10.29
C HIS A 78 1.11 -14.99 -11.13
N GLY A 79 1.64 -13.87 -10.65
CA GLY A 79 1.64 -12.60 -11.37
C GLY A 79 2.90 -12.41 -12.23
N LYS A 80 3.14 -11.16 -12.65
CA LYS A 80 4.34 -10.76 -13.42
C LYS A 80 5.65 -11.06 -12.69
N GLY A 81 5.61 -11.09 -11.35
CA GLY A 81 6.73 -11.47 -10.49
C GLY A 81 7.32 -12.86 -10.80
N SER A 82 6.49 -13.77 -11.32
CA SER A 82 6.91 -15.13 -11.70
C SER A 82 7.86 -15.17 -12.90
N ILE A 83 7.96 -14.10 -13.68
CA ILE A 83 8.73 -14.04 -14.92
C ILE A 83 9.68 -12.85 -15.03
N ASN A 84 9.53 -11.81 -14.19
CA ASN A 84 10.35 -10.59 -14.27
C ASN A 84 11.65 -10.66 -13.44
N GLY A 85 11.83 -11.69 -12.62
CA GLY A 85 13.04 -11.91 -11.83
C GLY A 85 13.21 -10.98 -10.62
N VAL A 86 12.16 -10.26 -10.22
CA VAL A 86 12.19 -9.39 -9.04
C VAL A 86 12.37 -10.21 -7.75
N LEU A 87 13.15 -9.69 -6.81
CA LEU A 87 13.36 -10.31 -5.51
C LEU A 87 12.25 -9.93 -4.52
N TYR A 88 11.98 -10.82 -3.55
CA TYR A 88 10.90 -10.65 -2.57
C TYR A 88 11.02 -9.34 -1.77
N GLU A 89 12.22 -8.97 -1.36
CA GLU A 89 12.54 -7.73 -0.63
C GLU A 89 12.39 -6.45 -1.48
N ASN A 90 12.21 -6.62 -2.79
CA ASN A 90 12.10 -5.55 -3.78
C ASN A 90 10.67 -5.43 -4.35
N VAL A 91 9.69 -6.05 -3.69
CA VAL A 91 8.27 -5.91 -3.97
C VAL A 91 7.59 -5.32 -2.73
N ILE A 92 6.72 -4.33 -2.92
CA ILE A 92 5.81 -3.83 -1.89
C ILE A 92 4.40 -3.78 -2.48
N VAL A 93 3.43 -4.34 -1.77
CA VAL A 93 2.01 -4.26 -2.15
C VAL A 93 1.32 -3.29 -1.21
N LEU A 94 0.65 -2.29 -1.77
CA LEU A 94 -0.19 -1.33 -1.06
C LEU A 94 -1.66 -1.57 -1.39
N ILE A 95 -2.52 -1.24 -0.45
CA ILE A 95 -3.97 -1.31 -0.61
C ILE A 95 -4.53 0.11 -0.68
N SER A 96 -5.50 0.34 -1.56
CA SER A 96 -6.24 1.60 -1.61
C SER A 96 -7.74 1.39 -1.60
N ASN A 97 -8.44 2.39 -1.07
CA ASN A 97 -9.87 2.54 -1.20
C ASN A 97 -10.17 3.82 -1.99
N PHE A 98 -11.22 3.80 -2.80
CA PHE A 98 -11.65 4.97 -3.56
C PHE A 98 -13.15 4.94 -3.88
N ASP A 99 -13.73 6.12 -4.03
CA ASP A 99 -15.13 6.29 -4.42
C ASP A 99 -15.23 6.59 -5.90
N VAL A 100 -16.30 6.13 -6.54
CA VAL A 100 -16.69 6.46 -7.93
C VAL A 100 -17.95 7.30 -7.88
N ASP A 101 -17.95 8.43 -8.56
CA ASP A 101 -19.09 9.32 -8.57
C ASP A 101 -20.33 8.73 -9.28
N GLY A 102 -21.47 9.41 -9.12
CA GLY A 102 -22.74 8.97 -9.69
C GLY A 102 -22.97 9.35 -11.17
N SER A 103 -21.97 9.90 -11.88
CA SER A 103 -22.15 10.41 -13.24
C SER A 103 -22.40 9.31 -14.27
N GLY A 104 -21.89 8.10 -14.02
CA GLY A 104 -21.93 6.98 -14.96
C GLY A 104 -21.01 7.15 -16.18
N ASN A 105 -20.09 8.12 -16.15
CA ASN A 105 -19.14 8.37 -17.24
C ASN A 105 -17.91 7.45 -17.17
N ASN A 106 -17.65 6.80 -16.03
CA ASN A 106 -16.59 5.81 -15.94
C ASN A 106 -16.95 4.58 -16.79
N PRO A 107 -16.10 4.16 -17.75
CA PRO A 107 -16.43 3.10 -18.69
C PRO A 107 -16.38 1.68 -18.09
N VAL A 108 -15.78 1.51 -16.91
CA VAL A 108 -15.49 0.18 -16.35
C VAL A 108 -15.95 0.04 -14.90
N LEU A 109 -15.92 1.13 -14.13
CA LEU A 109 -16.27 1.13 -12.71
C LEU A 109 -17.75 1.46 -12.52
N ASN A 110 -18.35 0.88 -11.47
CA ASN A 110 -19.75 1.10 -11.15
C ASN A 110 -19.93 2.52 -10.59
N PRO A 111 -20.88 3.31 -11.11
CA PRO A 111 -21.19 4.62 -10.53
C PRO A 111 -21.77 4.47 -9.12
N ASP A 112 -21.62 5.52 -8.31
CA ASP A 112 -22.17 5.61 -6.94
C ASP A 112 -21.72 4.41 -6.07
N SER A 113 -20.42 4.10 -6.11
CA SER A 113 -19.87 2.95 -5.40
C SER A 113 -18.51 3.24 -4.76
N THR A 114 -18.18 2.47 -3.73
CA THR A 114 -16.86 2.47 -3.10
C THR A 114 -16.15 1.16 -3.43
N TYR A 115 -14.93 1.29 -3.91
CA TYR A 115 -14.01 0.18 -4.14
C TYR A 115 -13.08 0.07 -2.94
N TYR A 116 -13.10 -1.10 -2.32
CA TYR A 116 -12.23 -1.44 -1.19
C TYR A 116 -11.12 -2.38 -1.63
N ASP A 117 -10.00 -2.36 -0.93
CA ASP A 117 -8.94 -3.35 -1.05
C ASP A 117 -8.28 -3.43 -2.45
N TYR A 118 -8.29 -2.34 -3.21
CA TYR A 118 -7.66 -2.30 -4.53
C TYR A 118 -6.13 -2.33 -4.40
N GLN A 119 -5.48 -3.29 -5.07
CA GLN A 119 -4.07 -3.61 -4.86
C GLN A 119 -3.18 -2.81 -5.81
N TRP A 120 -2.04 -2.34 -5.31
CA TRP A 120 -0.96 -1.73 -6.06
C TRP A 120 0.32 -2.51 -5.81
N ILE A 121 0.88 -3.12 -6.84
CA ILE A 121 2.13 -3.89 -6.75
C ILE A 121 3.26 -3.04 -7.29
N LEU A 122 4.15 -2.62 -6.38
CA LEU A 122 5.29 -1.79 -6.69
C LEU A 122 6.57 -2.62 -6.59
N ILE A 123 7.47 -2.43 -7.56
CA ILE A 123 8.78 -3.10 -7.60
C ILE A 123 9.92 -2.10 -7.71
N ARG A 124 11.14 -2.56 -7.41
CA ARG A 124 12.39 -1.82 -7.64
C ARG A 124 13.53 -2.79 -7.93
N ASP A 125 14.61 -2.33 -8.53
CA ASP A 125 15.75 -3.22 -8.84
C ASP A 125 16.56 -3.59 -7.58
N ASN A 126 16.73 -2.65 -6.66
CA ASN A 126 17.50 -2.79 -5.41
C ASN A 126 17.08 -1.71 -4.39
N LYS A 127 17.70 -1.73 -3.20
CA LYS A 127 17.39 -0.80 -2.10
C LYS A 127 17.61 0.68 -2.44
N GLU A 128 18.55 1.01 -3.33
CA GLU A 128 18.78 2.40 -3.74
C GLU A 128 17.87 2.85 -4.90
N SER A 129 17.17 1.91 -5.55
CA SER A 129 16.33 2.19 -6.71
C SER A 129 14.96 2.74 -6.32
N LYS A 130 14.40 3.57 -7.19
CA LYS A 130 13.04 4.09 -7.03
C LYS A 130 12.01 2.98 -7.27
N TRP A 131 10.88 3.08 -6.59
CA TRP A 131 9.71 2.26 -6.88
C TRP A 131 9.13 2.59 -8.27
N ILE A 132 8.60 1.57 -8.92
CA ILE A 132 7.70 1.67 -10.08
C ILE A 132 6.47 0.81 -9.82
N ILE A 133 5.32 1.16 -10.39
CA ILE A 133 4.12 0.31 -10.37
C ILE A 133 4.29 -0.76 -11.46
N ASP A 134 4.30 -2.03 -11.06
CA ASP A 134 4.37 -3.15 -12.00
C ASP A 134 2.98 -3.69 -12.34
N ASP A 135 2.06 -3.68 -11.37
CA ASP A 135 0.69 -4.14 -11.55
C ASP A 135 -0.28 -3.48 -10.57
N GLN A 136 -1.58 -3.56 -10.89
CA GLN A 136 -2.65 -3.05 -10.04
C GLN A 136 -3.97 -3.76 -10.34
N GLY A 137 -4.84 -3.93 -9.34
CA GLY A 137 -6.14 -4.59 -9.52
C GLY A 137 -6.62 -5.40 -8.32
N TYR A 138 -7.52 -6.34 -8.61
CA TYR A 138 -8.03 -7.35 -7.67
C TYR A 138 -7.45 -8.72 -7.99
#